data_AF-X0B1B4-F1
#
_entry.id   AF-X0B1B4-F1
#
_cell.length_a   1.000
_cell.length_b   1.000
_cell.length_c   1.000
_cell.angle_alpha   90.00
_cell.angle_beta   90.00
_cell.angle_gamma   90.00
#
_symmetry.space_group_name_H-M   'P 1'
#
loop_
_entity.id
_entity.type
_entity.pdbx_description
1 polymer ?
#
loop_
_entity_poly.entity_id
_entity_poly.type
_entity_poly.pdbx_seq_one_letter_code
_entity_poly.pdbx_strand_id
1 'polypeptide(L)'
;MAKPMQKSCCALPLATVAPYEHAGDSINDLNRVLYINPAVDTLVVLGDLDYRRMSQLLSGLSLRDPKGRGLQRLAVSASWTYHQGAGDTIRMLVKHMFPELLELTVFMYAEKMPPIDWPGGVCALEDCSGTDYYKRYAMGRGQQMMDGDKWMVIGKKEIRVMELTFRHGW
;
A
#
# COMPACT_ATOMS: atom_id res chain seq x y z
N MET A 1 29.92 -12.24 -12.59
CA MET A 1 28.60 -12.31 -13.24
C MET A 1 27.55 -12.54 -12.16
N ALA A 2 26.76 -11.53 -11.82
CA ALA A 2 25.67 -11.68 -10.84
C ALA A 2 24.48 -12.37 -11.53
N LYS A 3 23.93 -13.43 -10.92
CA LYS A 3 22.70 -14.08 -11.40
C LYS A 3 21.56 -13.05 -11.46
N PRO A 4 20.71 -13.06 -12.49
CA PRO A 4 19.48 -12.28 -12.46
C PRO A 4 18.63 -12.77 -11.29
N MET A 5 18.31 -11.88 -10.35
CA MET A 5 17.32 -12.18 -9.31
C MET A 5 16.02 -12.56 -10.02
N GLN A 6 15.61 -13.80 -9.81
CA GLN A 6 14.36 -14.36 -10.28
C GLN A 6 13.24 -13.46 -9.75
N LYS A 7 12.48 -12.84 -10.66
CA LYS A 7 11.46 -11.83 -10.37
C LYS A 7 10.22 -12.51 -9.78
N SER A 8 10.29 -12.89 -8.51
CA SER A 8 9.13 -13.38 -7.77
C SER A 8 8.41 -12.21 -7.11
N CYS A 9 7.13 -11.97 -7.44
CA CYS A 9 6.24 -11.21 -6.58
C CYS A 9 6.09 -12.01 -5.29
N CYS A 10 6.57 -11.47 -4.17
CA CYS A 10 6.49 -12.17 -2.89
C CYS A 10 5.36 -11.56 -2.06
N ALA A 11 4.37 -12.38 -1.73
CA ALA A 11 3.44 -12.09 -0.64
C ALA A 11 4.15 -12.42 0.66
N LEU A 12 4.40 -11.40 1.49
CA LEU A 12 4.94 -11.59 2.81
C LEU A 12 3.82 -11.28 3.82
N PRO A 13 3.44 -12.22 4.70
CA PRO A 13 2.61 -11.85 5.83
C PRO A 13 3.35 -10.78 6.64
N LEU A 14 2.62 -9.77 7.13
CA LEU A 14 3.18 -8.75 8.03
C LEU A 14 3.40 -9.36 9.43
N ALA A 15 4.32 -10.33 9.53
CA ALA A 15 4.80 -11.04 10.72
C ALA A 15 3.71 -11.47 11.75
N THR A 16 3.56 -12.79 11.94
CA THR A 16 2.92 -13.33 13.15
C THR A 16 3.79 -12.99 14.37
N VAL A 17 3.33 -12.09 15.25
CA VAL A 17 3.96 -11.89 16.56
C VAL A 17 2.91 -11.92 17.66
N ALA A 18 3.27 -12.68 18.69
CA ALA A 18 2.53 -13.16 19.86
C ALA A 18 1.61 -12.12 20.55
N PRO A 19 0.55 -12.58 21.24
CA PRO A 19 -0.42 -11.71 21.89
C PRO A 19 0.23 -10.92 23.03
N TYR A 20 -0.03 -9.61 23.06
CA TYR A 20 0.14 -8.78 24.24
C TYR A 20 -1.24 -8.38 24.74
N GLU A 21 -1.44 -8.55 26.05
CA GLU A 21 -2.71 -8.31 26.74
C GLU A 21 -2.68 -6.89 27.34
N HIS A 22 -3.54 -6.00 26.84
CA HIS A 22 -3.99 -4.70 27.42
C HIS A 22 -3.16 -3.44 27.05
N ALA A 23 -3.71 -2.22 26.89
CA ALA A 23 -5.08 -1.74 26.75
C ALA A 23 -5.11 -0.64 25.66
N GLY A 24 -6.12 -0.68 24.77
CA GLY A 24 -6.26 0.21 23.60
C GLY A 24 -6.25 -0.50 22.23
N ASP A 25 -6.45 -1.82 22.19
CA ASP A 25 -6.41 -2.65 20.99
C ASP A 25 -7.55 -2.35 19.98
N SER A 26 -7.37 -2.52 18.65
CA SER A 26 -6.48 -3.51 18.01
C SER A 26 -5.59 -2.93 16.90
N ILE A 27 -4.29 -2.93 17.21
CA ILE A 27 -3.17 -2.79 16.25
C ILE A 27 -2.75 -4.21 15.74
N ASN A 28 -3.57 -5.24 16.03
CA ASN A 28 -3.27 -6.66 15.86
C ASN A 28 -4.26 -7.34 14.89
N ASP A 29 -4.45 -6.81 13.69
CA ASP A 29 -5.12 -7.60 12.65
C ASP A 29 -4.09 -8.51 11.97
N LEU A 30 -4.05 -9.77 12.40
CA LEU A 30 -3.19 -10.84 11.84
C LEU A 30 -3.45 -11.09 10.34
N ASN A 31 -4.52 -10.53 9.79
CA ASN A 31 -4.93 -10.71 8.39
C ASN A 31 -4.41 -9.60 7.46
N ARG A 32 -3.44 -8.78 7.87
CA ARG A 32 -2.82 -7.78 6.98
C ARG A 32 -1.73 -8.41 6.14
N VAL A 33 -1.79 -8.21 4.83
CA VAL A 33 -0.84 -8.80 3.87
C VAL A 33 -0.10 -7.72 3.10
N LEU A 34 1.19 -7.93 2.92
CA LEU A 34 2.07 -7.08 2.13
C LEU A 34 2.49 -7.80 0.85
N TYR A 35 2.38 -7.11 -0.28
CA TYR A 35 2.91 -7.58 -1.56
C TYR A 35 4.04 -6.68 -2.01
N ILE A 36 5.15 -7.31 -2.43
CA ILE A 36 6.27 -6.62 -3.04
C ILE A 36 6.32 -7.05 -4.50
N ASN A 37 6.30 -6.08 -5.41
CA ASN A 37 6.61 -6.28 -6.82
C ASN A 37 7.93 -5.58 -7.17
N PRO A 38 9.07 -6.30 -7.09
CA PRO A 38 10.39 -5.73 -7.40
C PRO A 38 10.54 -5.31 -8.87
N ALA A 39 9.73 -5.86 -9.79
CA ALA A 39 9.85 -5.57 -11.22
C ALA A 39 9.43 -4.13 -11.55
N VAL A 40 8.53 -3.56 -10.75
CA VAL A 40 8.02 -2.18 -10.92
C VAL A 40 8.24 -1.31 -9.68
N ASP A 41 9.00 -1.81 -8.71
CA ASP A 41 9.36 -1.13 -7.46
C ASP A 41 8.15 -0.65 -6.64
N THR A 42 7.13 -1.52 -6.54
CA THR A 42 5.87 -1.21 -5.86
C THR A 42 5.69 -2.10 -4.63
N LEU A 43 5.33 -1.45 -3.53
CA LEU A 43 4.85 -2.08 -2.29
C LEU A 43 3.33 -1.91 -2.18
N VAL A 44 2.56 -2.98 -1.95
CA VAL A 44 1.11 -2.94 -1.78
C VAL A 44 0.73 -3.47 -0.40
N VAL A 45 -0.04 -2.69 0.37
CA VAL A 45 -0.46 -3.03 1.74
C VAL A 45 -1.97 -3.25 1.80
N LEU A 46 -2.42 -4.47 2.12
CA LEU A 46 -3.82 -4.78 2.42
C LEU A 46 -4.17 -4.52 3.89
N GLY A 47 -5.34 -3.93 4.11
CA GLY A 47 -5.87 -3.58 5.44
C GLY A 47 -5.34 -2.25 5.99
N ASP A 48 -5.58 -2.04 7.28
CA ASP A 48 -5.28 -0.76 7.94
C ASP A 48 -3.78 -0.59 8.24
N LEU A 49 -3.38 0.65 8.56
CA LEU A 49 -1.99 0.99 8.83
C LEU A 49 -1.54 0.55 10.23
N ASP A 50 -0.35 -0.05 10.33
CA ASP A 50 0.45 -0.09 11.56
C ASP A 50 1.78 0.59 11.26
N TYR A 51 1.91 1.82 11.76
CA TYR A 51 3.07 2.68 11.55
C TYR A 51 4.39 2.02 11.99
N ARG A 52 4.37 1.35 13.14
CA ARG A 52 5.57 0.75 13.74
C ARG A 52 6.04 -0.42 12.89
N ARG A 53 5.11 -1.27 12.44
CA ARG A 53 5.42 -2.41 11.56
C ARG A 53 5.91 -1.96 10.19
N MET A 54 5.26 -0.96 9.58
CA MET A 54 5.71 -0.41 8.31
C MET A 54 7.13 0.11 8.40
N SER A 55 7.44 0.95 9.41
CA SER A 55 8.79 1.49 9.63
C SER A 55 9.86 0.38 9.77
N GLN A 56 9.57 -0.67 10.54
CA GLN A 56 10.47 -1.80 10.73
C GLN A 56 10.70 -2.60 9.44
N LEU A 57 9.62 -2.90 8.71
CA LEU A 57 9.72 -3.66 7.47
C LEU A 57 10.53 -2.91 6.40
N LEU A 58 10.30 -1.60 6.31
CA LEU A 58 10.99 -0.73 5.36
C LEU A 58 12.45 -0.53 5.74
N SER A 59 12.76 -0.41 7.03
CA SER A 59 14.15 -0.43 7.49
C SER A 59 14.87 -1.69 7.00
N GLY A 60 14.19 -2.84 7.03
CA GLY A 60 14.68 -4.09 6.48
C GLY A 60 14.83 -4.11 4.96
N LEU A 61 13.94 -3.45 4.21
CA LEU A 61 14.06 -3.31 2.75
C LEU A 61 15.19 -2.34 2.36
N SER A 62 15.33 -1.21 3.04
CA SER A 62 16.41 -0.23 2.83
C SER A 62 17.79 -0.81 3.14
N LEU A 63 17.91 -1.64 4.20
CA LEU A 63 19.13 -2.42 4.47
C LEU A 63 19.54 -3.33 3.30
N ARG A 64 18.59 -3.71 2.46
CA ARG A 64 18.79 -4.57 1.28
C ARG A 64 18.81 -3.79 -0.04
N ASP A 65 18.81 -2.46 0.03
CA ASP A 65 18.93 -1.57 -1.13
C ASP A 65 20.34 -0.98 -1.22
N PRO A 66 21.30 -1.67 -1.88
CA PRO A 66 22.69 -1.23 -1.98
C PRO A 66 22.85 0.06 -2.80
N LYS A 67 21.79 0.53 -3.48
CA LYS A 67 21.80 1.76 -4.26
C LYS A 67 21.15 2.94 -3.54
N GLY A 68 20.57 2.72 -2.35
CA GLY A 68 19.92 3.76 -1.55
C GLY A 68 18.81 4.50 -2.29
N ARG A 69 18.12 3.83 -3.22
CA ARG A 69 17.01 4.40 -3.99
C ARG A 69 15.74 4.56 -3.15
N GLY A 70 15.61 3.78 -2.06
CA GLY A 70 14.44 3.77 -1.21
C GLY A 70 13.21 3.20 -1.92
N LEU A 71 12.05 3.29 -1.27
CA LEU A 71 10.78 2.88 -1.85
C LEU A 71 10.23 3.98 -2.76
N GLN A 72 10.13 3.73 -4.07
CA GLN A 72 9.62 4.75 -5.00
C GLN A 72 8.10 4.72 -5.18
N ARG A 73 7.44 3.58 -5.00
CA ARG A 73 5.99 3.46 -5.19
C ARG A 73 5.34 2.68 -4.07
N LEU A 74 4.29 3.26 -3.51
CA LEU A 74 3.51 2.68 -2.41
C LEU A 74 2.04 2.65 -2.82
N ALA A 75 1.39 1.51 -2.60
CA ALA A 75 -0.04 1.36 -2.79
C ALA A 75 -0.69 0.93 -1.45
N VAL A 76 -1.76 1.62 -1.07
CA VAL A 76 -2.48 1.39 0.20
C VAL A 76 -3.97 1.28 -0.05
N SER A 77 -4.67 0.53 0.80
CA SER A 77 -6.13 0.41 0.69
C SER A 77 -6.81 1.77 0.88
N ALA A 78 -7.92 1.97 0.18
CA ALA A 78 -8.80 3.10 0.38
C ALA A 78 -9.22 3.28 1.85
N SER A 79 -9.25 2.20 2.66
CA SER A 79 -9.53 2.28 4.10
C SER A 79 -8.65 3.29 4.85
N TRP A 80 -7.43 3.53 4.37
CA TRP A 80 -6.51 4.52 4.96
C TRP A 80 -7.03 5.95 4.87
N THR A 81 -7.93 6.23 3.93
CA THR A 81 -8.44 7.57 3.71
C THR A 81 -9.78 7.81 4.40
N TYR A 82 -10.27 6.86 5.22
CA TYR A 82 -11.56 6.91 5.91
C TYR A 82 -11.51 7.63 7.28
N HIS A 83 -10.70 8.68 7.40
CA HIS A 83 -10.75 9.57 8.58
C HIS A 83 -10.61 11.03 8.18
N GLN A 84 -11.11 11.93 9.01
CA GLN A 84 -11.00 13.37 8.76
C GLN A 84 -9.52 13.79 8.86
N GLY A 85 -9.03 14.55 7.89
CA GLY A 85 -7.63 14.95 7.83
C GLY A 85 -6.69 13.83 7.36
N ALA A 86 -7.22 12.77 6.75
CA ALA A 86 -6.41 11.67 6.24
C ALA A 86 -5.37 12.13 5.22
N GLY A 87 -5.71 13.07 4.33
CA GLY A 87 -4.78 13.62 3.37
C GLY A 87 -3.52 14.20 4.00
N ASP A 88 -3.68 15.14 4.95
CA ASP A 88 -2.56 15.77 5.64
C ASP A 88 -1.76 14.77 6.47
N THR A 89 -2.45 13.85 7.16
CA THR A 89 -1.84 12.81 7.97
C THR A 89 -0.97 11.89 7.11
N ILE A 90 -1.51 11.38 6.00
CA ILE A 90 -0.79 10.52 5.07
C ILE A 90 0.36 11.29 4.43
N ARG A 91 0.15 12.55 4.01
CA ARG A 91 1.20 13.39 3.43
C ARG A 91 2.37 13.58 4.39
N MET A 92 2.09 13.90 5.65
CA MET A 92 3.10 14.06 6.69
C MET A 92 3.85 12.74 6.94
N LEU A 93 3.11 11.65 7.17
CA LEU A 93 3.68 10.32 7.41
C LEU A 93 4.59 9.91 6.25
N VAL A 94 4.10 10.07 5.02
CA VAL A 94 4.85 9.67 3.83
C VAL A 94 6.12 10.50 3.67
N LYS A 95 6.04 11.81 3.86
CA LYS A 95 7.22 12.69 3.78
C LYS A 95 8.32 12.29 4.78
N HIS A 96 7.93 11.83 5.97
CA HIS A 96 8.88 11.41 7.00
C HIS A 96 9.42 10.00 6.78
N MET A 97 8.58 9.05 6.35
CA MET A 97 8.95 7.64 6.22
C MET A 97 9.53 7.27 4.86
N PHE A 98 9.08 7.97 3.81
CA PHE A 98 9.42 7.68 2.41
C PHE A 98 9.81 8.98 1.69
N PRO A 99 10.90 9.64 2.09
CA PRO A 99 11.35 10.86 1.42
C PRO A 99 11.66 10.64 -0.08
N GLU A 100 11.95 9.41 -0.49
CA GLU A 100 12.19 9.03 -1.88
C GLU A 100 10.92 8.72 -2.68
N LEU A 101 9.74 8.67 -2.04
CA LEU A 101 8.50 8.23 -2.69
C LEU A 101 8.20 9.11 -3.91
N LEU A 102 8.02 8.47 -5.05
CA LEU A 102 7.60 9.11 -6.28
C LEU A 102 6.08 9.18 -6.39
N GLU A 103 5.40 8.08 -6.07
CA GLU A 103 3.98 7.90 -6.36
C GLU A 103 3.28 7.12 -5.23
N LEU A 104 2.23 7.71 -4.67
CA LEU A 104 1.27 7.01 -3.82
C LEU A 104 0.06 6.57 -4.66
N THR A 105 -0.33 5.32 -4.52
CA THR A 105 -1.57 4.78 -5.06
C THR A 105 -2.52 4.44 -3.92
N VAL A 106 -3.77 4.86 -4.03
CA VAL A 106 -4.87 4.36 -3.21
C VAL A 106 -5.58 3.29 -4.03
N PHE A 107 -5.67 2.07 -3.54
CA PHE A 107 -6.39 1.02 -4.23
C PHE A 107 -7.75 0.74 -3.61
N MET A 108 -8.67 0.31 -4.47
CA MET A 108 -10.10 0.22 -4.17
C MET A 108 -10.54 -1.13 -3.60
N TYR A 109 -9.69 -2.15 -3.66
CA TYR A 109 -9.95 -3.44 -3.04
C TYR A 109 -10.25 -3.31 -1.54
N ALA A 110 -11.44 -3.75 -1.14
CA ALA A 110 -12.01 -3.51 0.19
C ALA A 110 -11.67 -4.62 1.20
N GLU A 111 -11.28 -5.81 0.73
CA GLU A 111 -10.99 -6.93 1.61
C GLU A 111 -9.59 -6.80 2.24
N LYS A 112 -9.45 -7.38 3.43
CA LYS A 112 -8.18 -7.39 4.18
C LYS A 112 -7.19 -8.45 3.67
N MET A 113 -7.73 -9.49 3.05
CA MET A 113 -6.99 -10.64 2.50
C MET A 113 -7.24 -10.74 1.00
N PRO A 114 -6.34 -11.35 0.23
CA PRO A 114 -6.65 -11.74 -1.14
C PRO A 114 -7.86 -12.69 -1.19
N PRO A 115 -8.47 -12.89 -2.38
CA PRO A 115 -9.53 -13.87 -2.56
C PRO A 115 -9.12 -15.25 -2.04
N ILE A 116 -10.04 -15.94 -1.36
CA ILE A 116 -9.77 -17.24 -0.71
C ILE A 116 -9.32 -18.33 -1.70
N ASP A 117 -9.73 -18.20 -2.96
CA ASP A 117 -9.42 -19.08 -4.08
C ASP A 117 -8.18 -18.65 -4.87
N TRP A 118 -7.44 -17.65 -4.39
CA TRP A 118 -6.19 -17.21 -5.02
C TRP A 118 -5.02 -18.06 -4.53
N PRO A 119 -4.41 -18.92 -5.38
CA PRO A 119 -3.41 -19.91 -4.96
C PRO A 119 -2.01 -19.32 -4.73
N GLY A 120 -1.89 -18.00 -4.65
CA GLY A 120 -0.64 -17.26 -4.86
C GLY A 120 -0.36 -17.08 -6.35
N GLY A 121 -0.07 -15.85 -6.76
CA GLY A 121 0.11 -15.47 -8.16
C GLY A 121 0.46 -13.99 -8.31
N VAL A 122 0.05 -13.37 -9.42
CA VAL A 122 0.28 -11.95 -9.67
C VAL A 122 -0.86 -11.09 -9.13
N CYS A 123 -0.50 -10.00 -8.45
CA CYS A 123 -1.40 -8.88 -8.18
C CYS A 123 -1.07 -7.70 -9.09
N ALA A 124 -2.09 -6.97 -9.55
CA ALA A 124 -1.92 -5.82 -10.42
C ALA A 124 -2.74 -4.63 -9.94
N LEU A 125 -2.25 -3.42 -10.23
CA LEU A 125 -2.99 -2.17 -10.05
C LEU A 125 -3.54 -1.78 -11.42
N GLU A 126 -4.86 -1.79 -11.55
CA GLU A 126 -5.56 -1.53 -12.81
C GLU A 126 -6.36 -0.24 -12.75
N ASP A 127 -6.54 0.43 -13.89
CA ASP A 127 -7.35 1.65 -13.93
C ASP A 127 -8.79 1.32 -13.54
N CYS A 128 -9.33 2.09 -12.60
CA CYS A 128 -10.70 1.93 -12.10
C CYS A 128 -11.57 3.17 -12.33
N SER A 129 -11.07 4.17 -13.08
CA SER A 129 -11.71 5.47 -13.27
C SER A 129 -13.15 5.38 -13.81
N GLY A 130 -13.45 4.35 -14.62
CA GLY A 130 -14.79 4.11 -15.18
C GLY A 130 -15.80 3.46 -14.24
N THR A 131 -15.36 2.95 -13.08
CA THR A 131 -16.21 2.14 -12.18
C THR A 131 -17.09 3.00 -11.29
N ASP A 132 -18.26 2.50 -10.92
CA ASP A 132 -19.15 3.20 -9.97
C ASP A 132 -18.54 3.28 -8.56
N TYR A 133 -17.71 2.31 -8.20
CA TYR A 133 -17.02 2.32 -6.92
C TYR A 133 -15.99 3.46 -6.85
N TYR A 134 -15.21 3.69 -7.92
CA TYR A 134 -14.35 4.88 -8.04
C TYR A 134 -15.16 6.18 -7.90
N LYS A 135 -16.27 6.32 -8.65
CA LYS A 135 -17.10 7.54 -8.58
C LYS A 135 -17.59 7.82 -7.17
N ARG A 136 -18.09 6.80 -6.46
CA ARG A 136 -18.56 6.93 -5.06
C ARG A 136 -17.44 7.34 -4.12
N TYR A 137 -16.25 6.77 -4.29
CA TYR A 137 -15.09 7.16 -3.49
C TYR A 137 -14.69 8.61 -3.76
N ALA A 138 -14.53 8.98 -5.03
CA ALA A 138 -14.12 10.32 -5.44
C ALA A 138 -15.12 11.40 -4.96
N MET A 139 -16.43 11.15 -5.05
CA MET A 139 -17.47 12.06 -4.56
C MET A 139 -17.62 12.04 -3.03
N GLY A 140 -17.13 10.98 -2.37
CA GLY A 140 -17.26 10.77 -0.94
C GLY A 140 -15.95 11.02 -0.19
N ARG A 141 -15.42 9.98 0.44
CA ARG A 141 -14.24 10.09 1.32
C ARG A 141 -12.95 10.43 0.56
N GLY A 142 -12.88 10.16 -0.73
CA GLY A 142 -11.78 10.60 -1.60
C GLY A 142 -11.57 12.11 -1.59
N GLN A 143 -12.58 12.92 -1.22
CA GLN A 143 -12.43 14.36 -1.03
C GLN A 143 -11.38 14.74 0.02
N GLN A 144 -11.07 13.85 0.99
CA GLN A 144 -9.97 14.07 1.94
C GLN A 144 -8.58 13.96 1.28
N MET A 145 -8.52 13.44 0.06
CA MET A 145 -7.30 13.24 -0.73
C MET A 145 -7.26 14.16 -1.96
N MET A 146 -8.11 15.18 -2.02
CA MET A 146 -8.16 16.18 -3.09
C MET A 146 -7.48 17.48 -2.65
N ASP A 147 -6.79 18.13 -3.59
CA ASP A 147 -6.33 19.52 -3.49
C ASP A 147 -7.07 20.33 -4.56
N GLY A 148 -8.18 20.97 -4.18
CA GLY A 148 -9.11 21.57 -5.13
C GLY A 148 -9.78 20.52 -6.03
N ASP A 149 -9.56 20.63 -7.34
CA ASP A 149 -10.14 19.76 -8.36
C ASP A 149 -9.27 18.55 -8.74
N LYS A 150 -8.09 18.42 -8.12
CA LYS A 150 -7.12 17.36 -8.41
C LYS A 150 -6.85 16.48 -7.21
N TRP A 151 -6.37 15.27 -7.47
CA TRP A 151 -5.81 14.44 -6.42
C TRP A 151 -4.58 15.13 -5.83
N MET A 152 -4.45 15.09 -4.50
CA MET A 152 -3.28 15.65 -3.83
C MET A 152 -1.99 15.02 -4.33
N VAL A 153 -0.91 15.78 -4.26
CA VAL A 153 0.45 15.27 -4.48
C VAL A 153 0.98 14.69 -3.15
N ILE A 154 1.29 13.39 -3.14
CA ILE A 154 1.99 12.72 -2.04
C ILE A 154 3.20 11.98 -2.63
N GLY A 155 4.40 12.35 -2.19
CA GLY A 155 5.65 11.98 -2.86
C GLY A 155 6.02 13.05 -3.88
N LYS A 156 6.14 12.68 -5.17
CA LYS A 156 6.48 13.61 -6.26
C LYS A 156 5.40 13.70 -7.35
N LYS A 157 4.32 12.94 -7.23
CA LYS A 157 3.22 12.87 -8.21
C LYS A 157 1.86 12.92 -7.52
N GLU A 158 0.84 13.25 -8.30
CA GLU A 158 -0.57 13.13 -7.88
C GLU A 158 -0.87 11.68 -7.47
N ILE A 159 -1.71 11.54 -6.44
CA ILE A 159 -2.21 10.24 -6.02
C ILE A 159 -2.94 9.59 -7.20
N ARG A 160 -2.70 8.29 -7.36
CA ARG A 160 -3.49 7.46 -8.26
C ARG A 160 -4.55 6.71 -7.48
N VAL A 161 -5.73 6.57 -8.05
CA VAL A 161 -6.76 5.67 -7.54
C VAL A 161 -6.92 4.52 -8.52
N MET A 162 -6.72 3.29 -8.04
CA MET A 162 -6.63 2.10 -8.88
C MET A 162 -7.43 0.95 -8.27
N GLU A 163 -7.79 -0.06 -9.06
CA GLU A 163 -8.28 -1.33 -8.52
C GLU A 163 -7.09 -2.26 -8.25
N LEU A 164 -7.13 -3.01 -7.15
CA LEU A 164 -6.15 -4.08 -6.91
C LEU A 164 -6.78 -5.40 -7.31
N THR A 165 -6.26 -5.99 -8.39
CA THR A 165 -6.74 -7.25 -8.93
C THR A 165 -5.79 -8.39 -8.61
N PHE A 166 -6.34 -9.59 -8.44
CA PHE A 166 -5.61 -10.82 -8.19
C PHE A 166 -5.82 -11.75 -9.38
N ARG A 167 -4.73 -12.28 -9.94
CA ARG A 167 -4.77 -13.18 -11.10
C ARG A 167 -4.15 -14.52 -10.75
N HIS A 168 -4.75 -15.60 -11.25
CA HIS A 168 -4.17 -16.94 -11.18
C HIS A 168 -2.97 -17.05 -12.13
N GLY A 169 -1.88 -17.65 -11.66
CA GLY A 169 -0.68 -17.90 -12.47
C GLY A 169 0.41 -16.83 -12.37
N TRP A 170 1.53 -17.11 -13.04
CA TRP A 170 2.76 -16.31 -13.13
C TRP A 170 3.01 -15.83 -14.56
#